data_AF-A0A437CTG1-F1
#
_entry.id   AF-A0A437CTG1-F1
#
_cell.length_a   1.000
_cell.length_b   1.000
_cell.length_c   1.000
_cell.angle_alpha   90.00
_cell.angle_beta   90.00
_cell.angle_gamma   90.00
#
_symmetry.space_group_name_H-M   'P 1'
#
loop_
_entity.id
_entity.type
_entity.pdbx_description
1 polymer ?
#
loop_
_entity_poly.entity_id
_entity_poly.type
_entity_poly.pdbx_seq_one_letter_code
_entity_poly.pdbx_strand_id
1 'polypeptide(L)'
;MRRATRSPKGELSSRMKIAGNMWVEAWETARVTPARRQKRLFDDTKEAEKVLHYFAMQKPGDVASHLFSFVINAALLKLKQEEAAENVPAVRKSVQQAASQANKLLHSTNPDYSKLEEFMKQLAGMETAIAQAPSLKAKFTFNSEDESEAVQLKKFVSSLLEEPEVEVGGAGQGPAGRIIHRLFLNAQQAALLPSSEDDMGGDRKDFPSPAGREILLRTCVPRPAPYSRTLPQRLFCVPMREEFRLAGAFSSDTSFF
;
A
#
# COMPACT_ATOMS: atom_id res chain seq x y z
N MET A 1 35.60 24.79 -70.70
CA MET A 1 35.07 23.42 -70.50
C MET A 1 34.68 23.23 -69.03
N ARG A 2 33.39 23.33 -68.68
CA ARG A 2 32.92 23.04 -67.31
C ARG A 2 32.68 21.53 -67.19
N ARG A 3 33.48 20.84 -66.37
CA ARG A 3 33.30 19.41 -66.04
C ARG A 3 31.92 19.24 -65.37
N ALA A 4 31.03 18.51 -66.01
CA ALA A 4 29.80 18.03 -65.39
C ALA A 4 30.19 16.98 -64.33
N THR A 5 30.14 17.37 -63.06
CA THR A 5 30.26 16.44 -61.94
C THR A 5 29.01 15.56 -61.91
N ARG A 6 29.10 14.32 -62.39
CA ARG A 6 28.07 13.29 -62.20
C ARG A 6 27.89 13.08 -60.70
N SER A 7 26.76 13.47 -60.15
CA SER A 7 26.33 13.08 -58.81
C SER A 7 26.17 11.55 -58.74
N PRO A 8 26.55 10.91 -57.62
CA PRO A 8 26.43 9.46 -57.46
C PRO A 8 24.96 9.05 -57.66
N LYS A 9 24.73 8.05 -58.51
CA LYS A 9 23.39 7.47 -58.69
C LYS A 9 23.04 6.72 -57.40
N GLY A 10 21.94 7.09 -56.75
CA GLY A 10 21.40 6.31 -55.65
C GLY A 10 21.00 4.92 -56.13
N GLU A 11 21.17 3.90 -55.29
CA GLU A 11 20.76 2.53 -55.58
C GLU A 11 19.94 1.96 -54.42
N LEU A 12 19.02 1.04 -54.74
CA LEU A 12 18.31 0.25 -53.75
C LEU A 12 19.26 -0.68 -52.98
N SER A 13 18.95 -0.92 -51.70
CA SER A 13 19.64 -1.90 -50.87
C SER A 13 19.48 -3.32 -51.45
N SER A 14 20.45 -4.20 -51.18
CA SER A 14 20.46 -5.60 -51.63
C SER A 14 19.21 -6.38 -51.21
N ARG A 15 18.64 -6.10 -50.03
CA ARG A 15 17.37 -6.69 -49.57
C ARG A 15 16.14 -6.20 -50.35
N MET A 16 16.22 -4.99 -50.91
CA MET A 16 15.14 -4.37 -51.69
C MET A 16 15.18 -4.76 -53.16
N LYS A 17 16.30 -5.34 -53.66
CA LYS A 17 16.51 -5.83 -55.03
C LYS A 17 16.06 -7.29 -55.26
N ILE A 18 15.46 -7.94 -54.27
CA ILE A 18 14.96 -9.33 -54.39
C ILE A 18 13.84 -9.38 -55.45
N ALA A 19 13.85 -10.42 -56.30
CA ALA A 19 12.85 -10.60 -57.36
C ALA A 19 11.42 -10.66 -56.79
N GLY A 20 10.50 -9.90 -57.37
CA GLY A 20 9.11 -9.79 -56.91
C GLY A 20 8.87 -8.78 -55.76
N ASN A 21 9.88 -7.97 -55.42
CA ASN A 21 9.75 -6.96 -54.37
C ASN A 21 9.17 -5.64 -54.91
N MET A 22 8.08 -5.17 -54.30
CA MET A 22 7.41 -3.90 -54.64
C MET A 22 8.33 -2.67 -54.59
N TRP A 23 9.41 -2.74 -53.81
CA TRP A 23 10.39 -1.66 -53.73
C TRP A 23 11.14 -1.43 -55.04
N VAL A 24 11.35 -2.46 -55.86
CA VAL A 24 11.97 -2.32 -57.19
C VAL A 24 11.04 -1.58 -58.14
N GLU A 25 9.77 -1.98 -58.18
CA GLU A 25 8.74 -1.32 -59.00
C GLU A 25 8.51 0.14 -58.59
N ALA A 26 8.45 0.40 -57.27
CA ALA A 26 8.32 1.75 -56.74
C ALA A 26 9.53 2.63 -57.06
N TRP A 27 10.74 2.06 -57.09
CA TRP A 27 11.96 2.78 -57.44
C TRP A 27 12.04 3.12 -58.92
N GLU A 28 11.63 2.20 -59.80
CA GLU A 28 11.61 2.40 -61.25
C GLU A 28 10.54 3.41 -61.69
N THR A 29 9.40 3.43 -61.00
CA THR A 29 8.30 4.36 -61.29
C THR A 29 8.45 5.73 -60.61
N ALA A 30 9.34 5.84 -59.61
CA ALA A 30 9.56 7.08 -58.88
C ALA A 30 10.21 8.17 -59.74
N ARG A 31 9.64 9.37 -59.71
CA ARG A 31 10.23 10.54 -60.36
C ARG A 31 11.48 11.00 -59.61
N VAL A 32 12.58 11.23 -60.33
CA VAL A 32 13.82 11.79 -59.79
C VAL A 32 13.60 13.24 -59.37
N THR A 33 13.09 13.43 -58.16
CA THR A 33 12.78 14.74 -57.58
C THR A 33 13.78 15.00 -56.45
N PRO A 34 14.49 16.13 -56.41
CA PRO A 34 15.36 16.47 -55.28
C PRO A 34 14.57 16.46 -53.97
N ALA A 35 15.16 15.96 -52.88
CA ALA A 35 14.50 15.77 -51.59
C ALA A 35 13.70 17.01 -51.10
N ARG A 36 14.22 18.22 -51.32
CA ARG A 36 13.54 19.48 -50.95
C ARG A 36 12.21 19.72 -51.67
N ARG A 37 12.01 19.14 -52.86
CA ARG A 37 10.79 19.28 -53.68
C ARG A 37 9.87 18.07 -53.59
N GLN A 38 10.29 17.01 -52.90
CA GLN A 38 9.43 15.87 -52.63
C GLN A 38 8.39 16.27 -51.60
N LYS A 39 7.17 15.76 -51.75
CA LYS A 39 6.15 15.87 -50.71
C LYS A 39 6.71 15.25 -49.43
N ARG A 40 6.69 15.99 -48.32
CA ARG A 40 7.13 15.46 -47.04
C ARG A 40 6.28 14.23 -46.69
N LEU A 41 6.96 13.15 -46.31
CA LEU A 41 6.31 11.93 -45.83
C LEU A 41 5.58 12.17 -44.51
N PHE A 42 6.10 13.10 -43.71
CA PHE A 42 5.57 13.50 -42.42
C PHE A 42 5.31 15.01 -42.42
N ASP A 43 4.10 15.40 -42.03
CA ASP A 43 3.66 16.79 -41.96
C ASP A 43 3.57 17.20 -40.49
N ASP A 44 4.67 17.73 -39.96
CA ASP A 44 4.81 18.08 -38.54
C ASP A 44 3.65 19.00 -38.07
N THR A 45 3.18 19.88 -38.94
CA THR A 45 2.11 20.83 -38.63
C THR A 45 0.77 20.12 -38.45
N LYS A 46 0.42 19.20 -39.35
CA LYS A 46 -0.84 18.44 -39.23
C LYS A 46 -0.84 17.49 -38.04
N GLU A 47 0.29 16.86 -37.76
CA GLU A 47 0.40 16.00 -36.57
C GLU A 47 0.33 16.82 -35.28
N ALA A 48 0.93 18.01 -35.24
CA ALA A 48 0.77 18.93 -34.12
C ALA A 48 -0.70 19.38 -33.93
N GLU A 49 -1.39 19.73 -35.00
CA GLU A 49 -2.82 20.09 -34.95
C GLU A 49 -3.69 18.94 -34.43
N LYS A 50 -3.43 17.71 -34.85
CA LYS A 50 -4.12 16.52 -34.33
C LYS A 50 -3.93 16.35 -32.82
N VAL A 51 -2.72 16.57 -32.32
CA VAL A 51 -2.43 16.49 -30.88
C VAL A 51 -3.17 17.57 -30.10
N LEU A 52 -3.19 18.81 -30.61
CA LEU A 52 -3.92 19.91 -29.98
C LEU A 52 -5.43 19.66 -29.97
N HIS A 53 -5.97 19.17 -31.09
CA HIS A 53 -7.38 18.80 -31.18
C HIS A 53 -7.73 17.64 -30.25
N TYR A 54 -6.84 16.64 -30.12
CA TYR A 54 -6.98 15.57 -29.14
C TYR A 54 -7.09 16.14 -27.72
N PHE A 55 -6.20 17.06 -27.32
CA PHE A 55 -6.26 17.71 -26.00
C PHE A 55 -7.51 18.56 -25.80
N ALA A 56 -7.94 19.31 -26.82
CA ALA A 56 -9.15 20.12 -26.76
C ALA A 56 -10.43 19.29 -26.60
N MET A 57 -10.42 18.04 -27.08
CA MET A 57 -11.56 17.11 -26.97
C MET A 57 -11.52 16.20 -25.74
N GLN A 58 -10.46 16.23 -24.92
CA GLN A 58 -10.39 15.40 -23.71
C GLN A 58 -11.46 15.80 -22.71
N LYS A 59 -12.14 14.81 -22.13
CA LYS A 59 -13.02 15.04 -20.99
C LYS A 59 -12.18 15.16 -19.72
N PRO A 60 -12.67 15.85 -18.66
CA PRO A 60 -11.99 15.91 -17.38
C PRO A 60 -11.64 14.53 -16.80
N GLY A 61 -12.50 13.52 -17.05
CA GLY A 61 -12.24 12.14 -16.65
C GLY A 61 -11.02 11.54 -17.36
N ASP A 62 -10.86 11.78 -18.67
CA ASP A 62 -9.72 11.28 -19.43
C ASP A 62 -8.42 11.93 -18.93
N VAL A 63 -8.46 13.24 -18.66
CA VAL A 63 -7.31 13.95 -18.06
C VAL A 63 -6.95 13.36 -16.70
N ALA A 64 -7.94 13.07 -15.84
CA ALA A 64 -7.70 12.43 -14.56
C ALA A 64 -7.05 11.04 -14.71
N SER A 65 -7.50 10.23 -15.68
CA SER A 65 -6.89 8.93 -15.98
C SER A 65 -5.43 9.05 -16.42
N HIS A 66 -5.09 10.06 -17.23
CA HIS A 66 -3.69 10.31 -17.62
C HIS A 66 -2.83 10.77 -16.43
N LEU A 67 -3.38 11.59 -15.54
CA LEU A 67 -2.68 12.08 -14.35
C LEU A 67 -2.50 11.01 -13.27
N PHE A 68 -3.38 10.00 -13.24
CA PHE A 68 -3.42 8.97 -12.22
C PHE A 68 -2.08 8.23 -12.04
N SER A 69 -1.40 7.88 -13.14
CA SER A 69 -0.07 7.26 -13.10
C SER A 69 0.97 8.12 -12.38
N PHE A 70 0.91 9.44 -12.58
CA PHE A 70 1.82 10.38 -11.92
C PHE A 70 1.48 10.54 -10.44
N VAL A 71 0.19 10.59 -10.09
CA VAL A 71 -0.27 10.70 -8.70
C VAL A 71 0.12 9.47 -7.89
N ILE A 72 -0.07 8.25 -8.43
CA ILE A 72 0.37 7.02 -7.76
C ILE A 72 1.87 7.02 -7.54
N ASN A 73 2.64 7.37 -8.57
CA ASN A 73 4.10 7.40 -8.43
C ASN A 73 4.55 8.43 -7.38
N ALA A 74 3.94 9.61 -7.36
CA ALA A 74 4.20 10.63 -6.34
C ALA A 74 3.82 10.15 -4.93
N ALA A 75 2.67 9.47 -4.78
CA ALA A 75 2.23 8.89 -3.51
C ALA A 75 3.21 7.83 -3.00
N LEU A 76 3.68 6.92 -3.87
CA LEU A 76 4.67 5.90 -3.52
C LEU A 76 6.01 6.52 -3.11
N LEU A 77 6.47 7.56 -3.82
CA LEU A 77 7.69 8.27 -3.47
C LEU A 77 7.57 8.96 -2.10
N LYS A 78 6.43 9.59 -1.83
CA LYS A 78 6.15 10.22 -0.54
C LYS A 78 6.11 9.18 0.59
N LEU A 79 5.39 8.08 0.41
CA LEU A 79 5.34 6.99 1.40
C LEU A 79 6.73 6.41 1.69
N LYS A 80 7.56 6.25 0.66
CA LYS A 80 8.94 5.78 0.82
C LYS A 80 9.80 6.78 1.62
N GLN A 81 9.63 8.07 1.39
CA GLN A 81 10.35 9.12 2.11
C GLN A 81 9.97 9.15 3.59
N GLU A 82 8.67 9.13 3.88
CA GLU A 82 8.16 9.17 5.26
C GLU A 82 8.48 7.87 6.02
N GLU A 83 8.45 6.70 5.36
CA GLU A 83 8.89 5.44 5.97
C GLU A 83 10.36 5.47 6.36
N ALA A 84 11.23 6.09 5.54
CA ALA A 84 12.65 6.20 5.85
C ALA A 84 12.91 7.07 7.09
N ALA A 85 12.07 8.07 7.35
CA ALA A 85 12.16 8.91 8.53
C ALA A 85 11.69 8.17 9.80
N GLU A 86 10.60 7.41 9.72
CA GLU A 86 10.00 6.75 10.89
C GLU A 86 10.53 5.35 11.17
N ASN A 87 11.15 4.71 10.19
CA ASN A 87 11.76 3.38 10.23
C ASN A 87 10.78 2.27 10.65
N VAL A 88 9.72 2.08 9.84
CA VAL A 88 8.69 1.05 10.06
C VAL A 88 8.93 -0.11 9.07
N PRO A 89 9.56 -1.23 9.48
CA PRO A 89 10.02 -2.28 8.57
C PRO A 89 8.89 -3.03 7.86
N ALA A 90 7.72 -3.18 8.50
CA ALA A 90 6.54 -3.78 7.87
C ALA A 90 6.06 -2.95 6.66
N VAL A 91 6.00 -1.63 6.81
CA VAL A 91 5.61 -0.71 5.74
C VAL A 91 6.64 -0.70 4.62
N ARG A 92 7.94 -0.76 4.93
CA ARG A 92 9.01 -0.83 3.91
C ARG A 92 8.80 -1.96 2.90
N LYS A 93 8.51 -3.17 3.40
CA LYS A 93 8.25 -4.35 2.55
C LYS A 93 6.98 -4.13 1.72
N SER A 94 5.95 -3.55 2.32
CA SER A 94 4.70 -3.22 1.64
C SER A 94 4.88 -2.17 0.53
N VAL A 95 5.68 -1.12 0.74
CA VAL A 95 6.03 -0.11 -0.28
C VAL A 95 6.73 -0.75 -1.48
N GLN A 96 7.68 -1.65 -1.25
CA GLN A 96 8.38 -2.34 -2.33
C GLN A 96 7.43 -3.23 -3.15
N GLN A 97 6.53 -3.94 -2.48
CA GLN A 97 5.51 -4.75 -3.14
C GLN A 97 4.52 -3.86 -3.92
N ALA A 98 4.06 -2.77 -3.32
CA ALA A 98 3.14 -1.81 -3.93
C ALA A 98 3.74 -1.16 -5.17
N ALA A 99 5.04 -0.85 -5.19
CA ALA A 99 5.72 -0.34 -6.38
C ALA A 99 5.71 -1.35 -7.54
N SER A 100 5.94 -2.63 -7.25
CA SER A 100 5.87 -3.68 -8.27
C SER A 100 4.45 -3.91 -8.80
N GLN A 101 3.45 -3.78 -7.93
CA GLN A 101 2.03 -3.91 -8.26
C GLN A 101 1.53 -2.72 -9.08
N ALA A 102 1.94 -1.49 -8.72
CA ALA A 102 1.61 -0.27 -9.44
C ALA A 102 2.04 -0.36 -10.91
N ASN A 103 3.25 -0.84 -11.20
CA ASN A 103 3.71 -1.02 -12.58
C ASN A 103 2.80 -1.97 -13.38
N LYS A 104 2.34 -3.07 -12.77
CA LYS A 104 1.42 -4.01 -13.45
C LYS A 104 0.05 -3.39 -13.70
N LEU A 105 -0.46 -2.61 -12.75
CA LEU A 105 -1.77 -1.96 -12.84
C LEU A 105 -1.76 -0.82 -13.87
N LEU A 106 -0.72 0.02 -13.87
CA LEU A 106 -0.62 1.19 -14.75
C LEU A 106 -0.30 0.84 -16.21
N HIS A 107 0.34 -0.29 -16.48
CA HIS A 107 0.61 -0.76 -17.85
C HIS A 107 -0.50 -1.66 -18.43
N SER A 108 -1.57 -1.89 -17.67
CA SER A 108 -2.71 -2.65 -18.18
C SER A 108 -3.44 -1.86 -19.26
N THR A 109 -3.75 -2.52 -20.39
CA THR A 109 -4.42 -1.90 -21.54
C THR A 109 -5.88 -1.52 -21.24
N ASN A 110 -6.47 -2.12 -20.20
CA ASN A 110 -7.80 -1.80 -19.68
C ASN A 110 -7.72 -1.60 -18.16
N PRO A 111 -7.98 -0.38 -17.64
CA PRO A 111 -7.94 -0.10 -16.22
C PRO A 111 -9.15 -0.74 -15.51
N ASP A 112 -8.88 -1.69 -14.61
CA ASP A 112 -9.89 -2.27 -13.73
C ASP A 112 -10.04 -1.39 -12.49
N TYR A 113 -11.05 -0.52 -12.49
CA TYR A 113 -11.27 0.47 -11.43
C TYR A 113 -11.43 -0.15 -10.03
N SER A 114 -11.95 -1.38 -9.93
CA SER A 114 -12.08 -2.08 -8.64
C SER A 114 -10.71 -2.39 -8.03
N LYS A 115 -9.78 -2.90 -8.85
CA LYS A 115 -8.41 -3.21 -8.41
C LYS A 115 -7.62 -1.94 -8.07
N LEU A 116 -7.90 -0.84 -8.78
CA LEU A 116 -7.31 0.46 -8.47
C LEU A 116 -7.81 1.01 -7.14
N GLU A 117 -9.10 0.87 -6.84
CA GLU A 117 -9.67 1.27 -5.55
C GLU A 117 -9.09 0.45 -4.39
N GLU A 118 -8.97 -0.87 -4.55
CA GLU A 118 -8.31 -1.74 -3.57
C GLU A 118 -6.86 -1.32 -3.35
N PHE A 119 -6.12 -1.00 -4.42
CA PHE A 119 -4.75 -0.52 -4.32
C PHE A 119 -4.66 0.83 -3.60
N MET A 120 -5.59 1.76 -3.84
CA MET A 120 -5.65 3.03 -3.10
C MET A 120 -5.93 2.81 -1.60
N LYS A 121 -6.83 1.88 -1.26
CA LYS A 121 -7.09 1.49 0.14
C LYS A 121 -5.84 0.91 0.80
N GLN A 122 -5.04 0.13 0.06
CA GLN A 122 -3.75 -0.37 0.55
C GLN A 122 -2.77 0.77 0.83
N LEU A 123 -2.63 1.74 -0.08
CA LEU A 123 -1.77 2.92 0.13
C LEU A 123 -2.24 3.76 1.33
N ALA A 124 -3.54 3.97 1.49
CA ALA A 124 -4.11 4.67 2.63
C ALA A 124 -3.82 3.93 3.96
N GLY A 125 -3.93 2.59 3.97
CA GLY A 125 -3.55 1.78 5.12
C GLY A 125 -2.08 1.97 5.50
N MET A 126 -1.18 2.01 4.51
CA MET A 126 0.25 2.27 4.75
C MET A 126 0.49 3.67 5.30
N GLU A 127 -0.19 4.70 4.77
CA GLU A 127 -0.13 6.07 5.29
C GLU A 127 -0.58 6.12 6.76
N THR A 128 -1.70 5.46 7.10
CA THR A 128 -2.17 5.42 8.49
C THR A 128 -1.17 4.75 9.42
N ALA A 129 -0.51 3.67 8.99
CA ALA A 129 0.53 3.00 9.78
C ALA A 129 1.75 3.92 10.01
N ILE A 130 2.18 4.65 8.97
CA ILE A 130 3.26 5.65 9.09
C ILE A 130 2.85 6.77 10.05
N ALA A 131 1.64 7.29 9.95
CA ALA A 131 1.15 8.38 10.82
C ALA A 131 0.96 7.93 12.28
N GLN A 132 0.62 6.67 12.51
CA GLN A 132 0.48 6.10 13.85
C GLN A 132 1.83 5.95 14.56
N ALA A 133 2.92 5.64 13.83
CA ALA A 133 4.25 5.45 14.42
C ALA A 133 4.77 6.65 15.27
N PRO A 134 4.80 7.91 14.77
CA PRO A 134 5.21 9.05 15.58
C PRO A 134 4.23 9.36 16.70
N SER A 135 2.93 9.14 16.49
CA SER A 135 1.92 9.33 17.55
C SER A 135 2.13 8.35 18.71
N LEU A 136 2.39 7.07 18.40
CA LEU A 136 2.70 6.05 19.39
C LEU A 136 4.03 6.34 20.09
N LYS A 137 5.08 6.68 19.34
CA LYS A 137 6.35 7.12 19.94
C LYS A 137 6.11 8.27 20.92
N ALA A 138 5.45 9.35 20.49
CA ALA A 138 5.15 10.49 21.35
C ALA A 138 4.35 10.11 22.61
N LYS A 139 3.32 9.27 22.47
CA LYS A 139 2.49 8.82 23.61
C LYS A 139 3.27 7.97 24.61
N PHE A 140 4.19 7.13 24.14
CA PHE A 140 4.95 6.20 24.98
C PHE A 140 6.34 6.73 25.42
N THR A 141 6.86 7.82 24.84
CA THR A 141 8.14 8.45 25.25
C THR A 141 8.00 9.50 26.34
N PHE A 142 6.77 9.87 26.72
CA PHE A 142 6.50 11.10 27.48
C PHE A 142 7.10 11.17 28.90
N ASN A 143 7.63 10.10 29.49
CA ASN A 143 8.04 10.10 30.92
C ASN A 143 9.20 9.15 31.30
N SER A 144 10.02 8.68 30.36
CA SER A 144 11.09 7.71 30.71
C SER A 144 12.38 8.43 31.09
N GLU A 145 12.60 8.70 32.38
CA GLU A 145 13.91 9.11 32.90
C GLU A 145 14.90 7.93 32.92
N ASP A 146 14.39 6.70 33.03
CA ASP A 146 15.18 5.48 33.05
C ASP A 146 15.46 4.93 31.64
N GLU A 147 16.73 4.68 31.34
CA GLU A 147 17.18 4.16 30.04
C GLU A 147 16.67 2.72 29.78
N SER A 148 16.53 1.92 30.84
CA SER A 148 15.99 0.55 30.77
C SER A 148 14.50 0.53 30.41
N GLU A 149 13.70 1.39 31.05
CA GLU A 149 12.27 1.54 30.73
C GLU A 149 12.08 2.07 29.30
N ALA A 150 12.94 3.01 28.87
CA ALA A 150 12.90 3.55 27.52
C ALA A 150 13.15 2.46 26.45
N VAL A 151 14.05 1.52 26.71
CA VAL A 151 14.31 0.38 25.82
C VAL A 151 13.11 -0.56 25.77
N GLN A 152 12.46 -0.84 26.91
CA GLN A 152 11.26 -1.69 26.95
C GLN A 152 10.08 -1.04 26.22
N LEU A 153 9.89 0.26 26.39
CA LEU A 153 8.84 1.04 25.72
C LEU A 153 9.06 1.11 24.20
N LYS A 154 10.32 1.31 23.75
CA LYS A 154 10.65 1.26 22.32
C LYS A 154 10.33 -0.10 21.71
N LYS A 155 10.68 -1.19 22.40
CA LYS A 155 10.34 -2.55 21.95
C LYS A 155 8.84 -2.76 21.89
N PHE A 156 8.11 -2.32 22.92
CA PHE A 156 6.64 -2.40 22.94
C PHE A 156 5.98 -1.64 21.78
N VAL A 157 6.44 -0.41 21.48
CA VAL A 157 5.94 0.37 20.34
C VAL A 157 6.26 -0.30 19.01
N SER A 158 7.45 -0.89 18.85
CA SER A 158 7.78 -1.67 17.65
C SER A 158 6.86 -2.88 17.49
N SER A 159 6.61 -3.65 18.56
CA SER A 159 5.67 -4.78 18.53
C SER A 159 4.24 -4.32 18.22
N LEU A 160 3.80 -3.19 18.76
CA LEU A 160 2.44 -2.65 18.53
C LEU A 160 2.22 -2.18 17.09
N LEU A 161 3.29 -1.81 16.37
CA LEU A 161 3.23 -1.47 14.95
C LEU A 161 3.22 -2.70 14.03
N GLU A 162 3.67 -3.85 14.52
CA GLU A 162 3.78 -5.09 13.73
C GLU A 162 2.64 -6.08 14.00
N GLU A 163 2.18 -6.17 15.25
CA GLU A 163 1.19 -7.13 15.71
C GLU A 163 -0.11 -6.45 16.12
N PRO A 164 -1.29 -7.05 15.84
CA PRO A 164 -2.58 -6.48 16.23
C PRO A 164 -2.82 -6.52 17.75
N GLU A 165 -2.13 -7.42 18.46
CA GLU A 165 -2.25 -7.64 19.90
C GLU A 165 -0.85 -7.77 20.49
N VAL A 166 -0.56 -7.05 21.57
CA VAL A 166 0.75 -7.09 22.26
C VAL A 166 0.52 -7.25 23.76
N GLU A 167 1.32 -8.12 24.38
CA GLU A 167 1.27 -8.32 25.83
C GLU A 167 1.90 -7.12 26.57
N VAL A 168 1.18 -6.61 27.58
CA VAL A 168 1.69 -5.54 28.44
C VAL A 168 2.44 -6.16 29.62
N GLY A 169 3.78 -6.20 29.52
CA GLY A 169 4.65 -6.69 30.58
C GLY A 169 4.46 -5.90 31.89
N GLY A 170 4.24 -6.62 33.01
CA GLY A 170 3.98 -6.00 34.32
C GLY A 170 2.56 -5.45 34.50
N ALA A 171 1.64 -5.73 33.57
CA ALA A 171 0.25 -5.27 33.59
C ALA A 171 0.16 -3.75 33.88
N GLY A 172 -0.74 -3.31 34.77
CA GLY A 172 -0.90 -1.89 35.12
C GLY A 172 0.28 -1.26 35.87
N GLN A 173 1.17 -2.06 36.45
CA GLN A 173 2.36 -1.57 37.18
C GLN A 173 3.58 -1.42 36.28
N GLY A 174 3.59 -2.07 35.11
CA GLY A 174 4.64 -1.96 34.11
C GLY A 174 4.74 -0.57 33.47
N PRO A 175 5.87 -0.22 32.84
CA PRO A 175 6.09 1.09 32.25
C PRO A 175 5.06 1.42 31.16
N ALA A 176 4.74 0.46 30.28
CA ALA A 176 3.70 0.62 29.26
C ALA A 176 2.29 0.71 29.87
N GLY A 177 2.00 -0.12 30.88
CA GLY A 177 0.70 -0.13 31.55
C GLY A 177 0.38 1.15 32.29
N ARG A 178 1.36 1.75 32.99
CA ARG A 178 1.22 3.06 33.66
C ARG A 178 0.86 4.17 32.67
N ILE A 179 1.47 4.16 31.48
CA ILE A 179 1.17 5.14 30.42
C ILE A 179 -0.24 4.91 29.87
N ILE A 180 -0.59 3.66 29.56
CA ILE A 180 -1.94 3.30 29.09
C ILE A 180 -2.99 3.75 30.10
N HIS A 181 -2.79 3.45 31.38
CA HIS A 181 -3.66 3.87 32.47
C HIS A 181 -3.88 5.40 32.47
N ARG A 182 -2.80 6.18 32.38
CA ARG A 182 -2.87 7.64 32.32
C ARG A 182 -3.60 8.13 31.07
N LEU A 183 -3.38 7.50 29.92
CA LEU A 183 -4.07 7.85 28.68
C LEU A 183 -5.59 7.61 28.81
N PHE A 184 -6.01 6.53 29.46
CA PHE A 184 -7.42 6.25 29.73
C PHE A 184 -8.04 7.26 30.70
N LEU A 185 -7.36 7.59 31.79
CA LEU A 185 -7.82 8.62 32.72
C LEU A 185 -7.98 9.99 32.02
N ASN A 186 -6.99 10.38 31.22
CA ASN A 186 -7.05 11.64 30.47
C ASN A 186 -8.19 11.64 29.44
N ALA A 187 -8.42 10.51 28.76
CA ALA A 187 -9.53 10.38 27.82
C ALA A 187 -10.89 10.45 28.51
N GLN A 188 -11.02 9.85 29.70
CA GLN A 188 -12.24 9.92 30.51
C GLN A 188 -12.50 11.35 31.00
N GLN A 189 -11.46 12.04 31.48
CA GLN A 189 -11.55 13.45 31.87
C GLN A 189 -11.91 14.36 30.71
N ALA A 190 -11.37 14.11 29.50
CA ALA A 190 -11.71 14.88 28.31
C ALA A 190 -13.12 14.61 27.79
N ALA A 191 -13.65 13.40 27.97
CA ALA A 191 -15.01 13.02 27.57
C ALA A 191 -16.08 13.53 28.56
N LEU A 192 -15.72 13.71 29.83
CA LEU A 192 -16.57 14.32 30.85
C LEU A 192 -16.40 15.84 30.83
N LEU A 193 -17.33 16.57 30.18
CA LEU A 193 -17.59 17.98 30.55
C LEU A 193 -17.78 18.05 32.08
N PRO A 194 -17.29 19.09 32.77
CA PRO A 194 -16.95 19.04 34.20
C PRO A 194 -18.17 18.65 35.03
N SER A 195 -18.27 17.36 35.35
CA SER A 195 -19.29 16.84 36.25
C SER A 195 -18.75 17.01 37.66
N SER A 196 -19.14 18.14 38.25
CA SER A 196 -19.29 18.45 39.68
C SER A 196 -18.25 17.91 40.65
N GLU A 197 -17.58 18.83 41.34
CA GLU A 197 -16.65 18.63 42.46
C GLU A 197 -17.26 17.97 43.72
N ASP A 198 -18.42 17.33 43.62
CA ASP A 198 -19.12 16.73 44.76
C ASP A 198 -19.18 15.20 44.61
N ASP A 199 -18.06 14.52 44.86
CA ASP A 199 -18.10 13.25 45.58
C ASP A 199 -16.76 12.96 46.27
N MET A 200 -16.69 13.39 47.52
CA MET A 200 -15.59 13.13 48.44
C MET A 200 -15.74 11.72 49.02
N GLY A 201 -14.83 10.80 48.68
CA GLY A 201 -14.51 9.65 49.54
C GLY A 201 -14.92 8.25 49.06
N GLY A 202 -15.02 8.01 47.76
CA GLY A 202 -15.15 6.66 47.20
C GLY A 202 -14.00 6.34 46.26
N ASP A 203 -13.37 5.18 46.43
CA ASP A 203 -12.36 4.57 45.56
C ASP A 203 -12.70 4.81 44.08
N ARG A 204 -12.10 5.84 43.46
CA ARG A 204 -12.35 6.20 42.06
C ARG A 204 -11.86 5.03 41.24
N LYS A 205 -12.78 4.17 40.78
CA LYS A 205 -12.43 3.05 39.90
C LYS A 205 -11.78 3.63 38.64
N ASP A 206 -10.48 3.39 38.50
CA ASP A 206 -9.64 3.94 37.44
C ASP A 206 -10.09 3.52 36.02
N PHE A 207 -10.85 2.42 35.93
CA PHE A 207 -11.47 1.94 34.71
C PHE A 207 -12.96 1.68 34.91
N PRO A 208 -13.78 1.82 33.85
CA PRO A 208 -15.17 1.37 33.87
C PRO A 208 -15.23 -0.13 34.17
N SER A 209 -16.40 -0.61 34.61
CA SER A 209 -16.61 -2.06 34.79
C SER A 209 -16.25 -2.80 33.50
N PRO A 210 -15.54 -3.95 33.58
CA PRO A 210 -15.15 -4.73 32.40
C PRO A 210 -16.36 -4.97 31.50
N ALA A 211 -16.22 -4.71 30.20
CA ALA A 211 -17.31 -4.88 29.23
C ALA A 211 -17.75 -6.36 29.10
N GLY A 212 -16.82 -7.28 29.36
CA GLY A 212 -17.05 -8.71 29.36
C GLY A 212 -15.78 -9.46 29.72
N ARG A 213 -15.88 -10.78 29.86
CA ARG A 213 -14.73 -11.67 30.00
C ARG A 213 -14.63 -12.52 28.75
N GLU A 214 -13.43 -12.64 28.19
CA GLU A 214 -13.14 -13.56 27.10
C GLU A 214 -12.18 -14.64 27.59
N ILE A 215 -12.51 -15.90 27.30
CA ILE A 215 -11.71 -17.07 27.63
C ILE A 215 -11.26 -17.69 26.32
N LEU A 216 -9.94 -17.79 26.17
CA LEU A 216 -9.32 -18.40 25.02
C LEU A 216 -8.72 -19.75 25.39
N LEU A 217 -9.26 -20.83 24.82
CA LEU A 217 -8.70 -22.17 24.93
C LEU A 217 -7.91 -22.48 23.66
N ARG A 218 -6.59 -22.64 23.80
CA ARG A 218 -5.67 -23.11 22.75
C ARG A 218 -5.22 -24.52 23.11
N THR A 219 -5.48 -25.50 22.24
CA THR A 219 -5.05 -26.89 22.43
C THR A 219 -4.52 -27.48 21.13
N CYS A 220 -3.68 -28.51 21.21
CA CYS A 220 -3.24 -29.29 20.06
C CYS A 220 -3.73 -30.72 20.24
N VAL A 221 -4.63 -31.17 19.36
CA VAL A 221 -5.27 -32.50 19.46
C VAL A 221 -5.27 -33.15 18.08
N PRO A 222 -4.98 -34.46 17.97
CA PRO A 222 -5.09 -35.18 16.70
C PRO A 222 -6.56 -35.26 16.26
N ARG A 223 -6.84 -34.90 15.00
CA ARG A 223 -8.19 -34.91 14.40
C ARG A 223 -8.09 -35.20 12.89
N PRO A 224 -8.92 -36.07 12.31
CA PRO A 224 -10.12 -36.69 12.89
C PRO A 224 -9.89 -37.94 13.74
N ALA A 225 -8.81 -38.68 13.51
CA ALA A 225 -8.53 -39.94 14.19
C ALA A 225 -7.36 -39.81 15.18
N PRO A 226 -7.22 -40.73 16.16
CA PRO A 226 -6.12 -40.70 17.14
C PRO A 226 -4.72 -40.77 16.53
N TYR A 227 -4.59 -41.32 15.32
CA TYR A 227 -3.34 -41.41 14.56
C TYR A 227 -3.12 -40.26 13.58
N SER A 228 -4.07 -39.33 13.46
CA SER A 228 -3.92 -38.13 12.64
C SER A 228 -2.87 -37.19 13.25
N ARG A 229 -2.35 -36.25 12.44
CA ARG A 229 -1.42 -35.25 12.94
C ARG A 229 -2.05 -34.40 14.06
N THR A 230 -1.26 -34.06 15.07
CA THR A 230 -1.66 -33.07 16.09
C THR A 230 -1.81 -31.71 15.45
N LEU A 231 -3.01 -31.15 15.50
CA LEU A 231 -3.32 -29.87 14.87
C LEU A 231 -3.78 -28.86 15.92
N PRO A 232 -3.44 -27.57 15.74
CA PRO A 232 -3.87 -26.51 16.64
C PRO A 232 -5.40 -26.31 16.51
N GLN A 233 -6.04 -26.24 17.67
CA GLN A 233 -7.45 -25.99 17.87
C GLN A 233 -7.59 -24.74 18.74
N ARG A 234 -8.54 -23.87 18.40
CA ARG A 234 -8.77 -22.62 19.13
C ARG A 234 -10.25 -22.46 19.41
N LEU A 235 -10.61 -22.23 20.66
CA LEU A 235 -11.98 -21.98 21.09
C LEU A 235 -12.05 -20.66 21.86
N PHE A 236 -12.91 -19.77 21.40
CA PHE A 236 -13.22 -18.50 22.01
C PHE A 236 -14.55 -18.63 22.76
N CYS A 237 -14.56 -18.21 24.01
CA CYS A 237 -15.72 -18.23 24.87
C CYS A 237 -15.89 -16.83 25.49
N VAL A 238 -16.98 -16.16 25.16
CA VAL A 238 -17.32 -14.84 25.68
C VAL A 238 -18.61 -14.95 26.50
N PRO A 239 -18.50 -15.16 27.83
CA PRO A 239 -19.62 -15.01 28.74
C PRO A 239 -19.99 -13.53 28.93
N MET A 240 -21.21 -13.16 28.51
CA MET A 240 -21.85 -11.89 28.85
C MET A 240 -22.98 -12.11 29.87
N ARG A 241 -23.61 -11.02 30.36
CA ARG A 241 -24.69 -11.10 31.36
C ARG A 241 -25.93 -11.84 30.87
N GLU A 242 -26.27 -11.68 29.59
CA GLU A 242 -27.49 -12.25 28.97
C GLU A 242 -27.20 -13.22 27.83
N GLU A 243 -25.95 -13.35 27.40
CA GLU A 243 -25.56 -14.21 26.28
C GLU A 243 -24.24 -14.94 26.54
N PHE A 244 -24.13 -16.14 25.99
CA PHE A 244 -22.91 -16.94 25.99
C PHE A 244 -22.52 -17.22 24.55
N ARG A 245 -21.43 -16.59 24.08
CA ARG A 245 -20.93 -16.78 22.70
C ARG A 245 -19.75 -17.72 22.71
N LEU A 246 -19.84 -18.77 21.89
CA LEU A 246 -18.79 -19.75 21.70
C LEU A 246 -18.42 -19.82 20.21
N ALA A 247 -17.17 -19.56 19.87
CA ALA A 247 -16.66 -19.65 18.50
C ALA A 247 -15.43 -20.56 18.46
N GLY A 248 -15.46 -21.60 17.63
CA GLY A 248 -14.36 -22.54 17.48
C GLY A 248 -13.72 -22.46 16.10
N ALA A 249 -12.40 -22.46 16.05
CA ALA A 249 -11.62 -22.67 14.84
C ALA A 249 -10.92 -24.02 14.98
N PHE A 250 -11.36 -24.99 14.18
CA PHE A 250 -10.88 -26.36 14.27
C PHE A 250 -10.20 -26.84 13.00
N SER A 251 -8.96 -27.29 13.14
CA SER A 251 -8.17 -27.86 12.05
C SER A 251 -8.39 -29.37 11.97
N SER A 252 -8.48 -29.94 10.76
CA SER A 252 -8.60 -31.38 10.52
C SER A 252 -7.58 -31.84 9.49
N ASP A 253 -6.93 -32.98 9.75
CA ASP A 253 -6.03 -33.61 8.78
C ASP A 253 -6.87 -34.25 7.67
N THR A 254 -6.60 -33.87 6.43
CA THR A 254 -7.28 -34.39 5.23
C THR A 254 -6.46 -35.49 4.53
N SER A 255 -5.28 -35.80 5.05
CA SER A 255 -4.29 -36.66 4.37
C SER A 255 -4.28 -38.07 4.96
N PHE A 256 -4.51 -38.19 6.28
CA PHE A 256 -4.52 -39.45 7.01
C PHE A 256 -5.84 -39.60 7.77
N PHE A 257 -6.80 -40.28 7.14
CA PHE A 257 -8.10 -40.64 7.70
C PHE A 257 -8.06 -41.94 8.47
#